data_AF-A0A034WGJ9-F1
#
_entry.id   AF-A0A034WGJ9-F1
#
_cell.length_a   1.000
_cell.length_b   1.000
_cell.length_c   1.000
_cell.angle_alpha   90.00
_cell.angle_beta   90.00
_cell.angle_gamma   90.00
#
_symmetry.space_group_name_H-M   'P 1'
#
loop_
_entity.id
_entity.type
_entity.pdbx_description
1 polymer ?
#
loop_
_entity_poly.entity_id
_entity_poly.type
_entity_poly.pdbx_seq_one_letter_code
_entity_poly.pdbx_strand_id
1 'polypeptide(L)'
;MSTKSIKDFDASRFLKLCKHSNSELQARQRQYRKALEARLPNVRNNHLQIEAYKHGCNRMRAEKDLLKTKIWTASGKCHEVKNGQALTSIKCFIDCNVTLNEEVRKMKLYIHNLDRKLGVMNKDICHMNMIQFQKSRKELEIAKRSLRLLEDQYENQIQMECKLTALSEKLRLNICELINDRRQYYSFYTKYIQRLTSENKYLTDLIDFALDQIEIGIDMYEKLDNQSKNFMHDLEKRKVEMETLKRIKTANEKMMEFQEKKFVKRSLTAIPYKEIKRREICRQKYIKKLNLYNKILKKILNYTKASDIKHVIDKFQEQESLYYSFSNHSNEISYRITLLNNSVARLFGELQDLKIGNRSVLRSQAETIEKLKNVLKTKRSNNASLKKKAASQDERIKKLFEGLQLIRDQTLVDTSVLADDFEDHKEINIKTMREQMKLIEKRIQSLVCAIYAIERQKNRGVFTTVYLVRDLYKVIEAPTELDQIVPATQCAECAEGDARNVDEAWNIKLMPLEQLKVWVSEKVGQPELQYRLHNAYQCRLSRSRSRRQTLIQNA
;
A
#
# COMPACT_ATOMS: atom_id res chain seq x y z
N MET A 1 88.34 -201.30 -6.32
CA MET A 1 89.56 -201.21 -7.16
C MET A 1 89.55 -199.87 -7.90
N SER A 2 90.60 -199.10 -8.17
CA SER A 2 92.01 -199.04 -7.76
C SER A 2 92.50 -197.61 -8.03
N THR A 3 93.10 -196.98 -7.00
CA THR A 3 94.14 -195.93 -6.96
C THR A 3 94.36 -194.98 -8.19
N LYS A 4 94.39 -193.65 -7.98
CA LYS A 4 95.63 -192.83 -7.76
C LYS A 4 95.37 -191.30 -7.79
N SER A 5 95.93 -190.66 -6.76
CA SER A 5 96.34 -189.27 -6.48
C SER A 5 96.18 -188.09 -7.47
N ILE A 6 95.55 -187.02 -6.97
CA ILE A 6 96.03 -185.63 -6.69
C ILE A 6 97.08 -184.98 -7.64
N LYS A 7 96.80 -183.75 -8.12
CA LYS A 7 97.69 -182.55 -8.07
C LYS A 7 97.02 -181.21 -8.49
N ASP A 8 97.19 -180.23 -7.60
CA ASP A 8 97.33 -178.76 -7.68
C ASP A 8 96.29 -177.85 -8.37
N PHE A 9 95.75 -176.94 -7.54
CA PHE A 9 94.65 -176.00 -7.76
C PHE A 9 95.16 -174.55 -7.92
N ASP A 10 94.91 -173.94 -9.07
CA ASP A 10 95.34 -172.57 -9.41
C ASP A 10 94.15 -171.58 -9.35
N ALA A 11 94.09 -170.80 -8.26
CA ALA A 11 92.94 -169.98 -7.87
C ALA A 11 92.66 -168.77 -8.78
N SER A 12 93.66 -168.28 -9.51
CA SER A 12 93.54 -167.09 -10.36
C SER A 12 92.75 -167.36 -11.66
N ARG A 13 92.91 -168.57 -12.21
CA ARG A 13 92.18 -169.04 -13.39
C ARG A 13 90.74 -169.42 -13.03
N PHE A 14 90.52 -169.98 -11.84
CA PHE A 14 89.20 -170.31 -11.32
C PHE A 14 88.32 -169.06 -11.11
N LEU A 15 88.87 -167.98 -10.53
CA LEU A 15 88.11 -166.73 -10.29
C LEU A 15 87.74 -165.98 -11.57
N LYS A 16 88.61 -165.98 -12.60
CA LYS A 16 88.28 -165.38 -13.91
C LYS A 16 87.24 -166.21 -14.67
N LEU A 17 87.34 -167.54 -14.65
CA LEU A 17 86.32 -168.43 -15.22
C LEU A 17 84.98 -168.30 -14.48
N CYS A 18 84.99 -168.20 -13.15
CA CYS A 18 83.77 -167.94 -12.37
C CYS A 18 83.16 -166.56 -12.66
N LYS A 19 83.96 -165.50 -12.82
CA LYS A 19 83.43 -164.16 -13.19
C LYS A 19 82.85 -164.15 -14.60
N HIS A 20 83.53 -164.77 -15.56
CA HIS A 20 83.04 -164.82 -16.93
C HIS A 20 81.77 -165.67 -17.03
N SER A 21 81.78 -166.86 -16.43
CA SER A 21 80.61 -167.73 -16.31
C SER A 21 79.46 -167.06 -15.55
N ASN A 22 79.71 -166.28 -14.49
CA ASN A 22 78.65 -165.52 -13.78
C ASN A 22 78.11 -164.36 -14.61
N SER A 23 78.92 -163.68 -15.41
CA SER A 23 78.45 -162.63 -16.31
C SER A 23 77.61 -163.19 -17.46
N GLU A 24 78.01 -164.34 -18.01
CA GLU A 24 77.22 -165.06 -19.03
C GLU A 24 75.97 -165.70 -18.44
N LEU A 25 76.02 -166.23 -17.21
CA LEU A 25 74.84 -166.69 -16.47
C LEU A 25 73.91 -165.53 -16.14
N GLN A 26 74.41 -164.34 -15.78
CA GLN A 26 73.56 -163.16 -15.60
C GLN A 26 72.97 -162.67 -16.93
N ALA A 27 73.73 -162.72 -18.03
CA ALA A 27 73.21 -162.39 -19.36
C ALA A 27 72.14 -163.40 -19.81
N ARG A 28 72.39 -164.71 -19.63
CA ARG A 28 71.42 -165.78 -19.87
C ARG A 28 70.24 -165.71 -18.91
N GLN A 29 70.42 -165.33 -17.64
CA GLN A 29 69.32 -165.09 -16.69
C GLN A 29 68.52 -163.85 -17.06
N ARG A 30 69.13 -162.78 -17.58
CA ARG A 30 68.40 -161.61 -18.13
C ARG A 30 67.64 -162.00 -19.40
N GLN A 31 68.20 -162.86 -20.25
CA GLN A 31 67.52 -163.38 -21.42
C GLN A 31 66.40 -164.37 -21.05
N TYR A 32 66.60 -165.25 -20.06
CA TYR A 32 65.56 -166.13 -19.52
C TYR A 32 64.49 -165.33 -18.77
N ARG A 33 64.82 -164.25 -18.03
CA ARG A 33 63.83 -163.33 -17.45
C ARG A 33 63.06 -162.61 -18.54
N LYS A 34 63.71 -162.07 -19.58
CA LYS A 34 63.01 -161.46 -20.71
C LYS A 34 62.13 -162.46 -21.48
N ALA A 35 62.56 -163.71 -21.63
CA ALA A 35 61.78 -164.77 -22.27
C ALA A 35 60.60 -165.26 -21.39
N LEU A 36 60.76 -165.30 -20.06
CA LEU A 36 59.68 -165.57 -19.10
C LEU A 36 58.71 -164.38 -18.98
N GLU A 37 59.21 -163.14 -18.97
CA GLU A 37 58.41 -161.90 -19.00
C GLU A 37 57.61 -161.77 -20.30
N ALA A 38 58.08 -162.35 -21.41
CA ALA A 38 57.33 -162.41 -22.66
C ALA A 38 56.20 -163.46 -22.67
N ARG A 39 56.23 -164.47 -21.79
CA ARG A 39 55.23 -165.56 -21.74
C ARG A 39 54.24 -165.48 -20.57
N LEU A 40 54.38 -164.52 -19.64
CA LEU A 40 53.49 -164.36 -18.48
C LEU A 40 52.89 -162.93 -18.41
N PRO A 41 51.57 -162.75 -18.69
CA PRO A 41 50.94 -161.42 -18.86
C PRO A 41 51.00 -160.49 -17.63
N ASN A 42 51.09 -161.04 -16.41
CA ASN A 42 50.88 -160.25 -15.19
C ASN A 42 52.10 -159.45 -14.70
N VAL A 43 53.29 -159.61 -15.30
CA VAL A 43 54.52 -158.91 -14.84
C VAL A 43 54.77 -157.59 -15.59
N ARG A 44 54.30 -157.46 -16.84
CA ARG A 44 54.52 -156.26 -17.68
C ARG A 44 53.80 -155.02 -17.15
N ASN A 45 52.60 -155.18 -16.59
CA ASN A 45 51.82 -154.07 -16.02
C ASN A 45 52.44 -153.50 -14.74
N ASN A 46 53.02 -154.36 -13.88
CA ASN A 46 53.65 -153.91 -12.64
C ASN A 46 54.94 -153.13 -12.89
N HIS A 47 55.72 -153.49 -13.92
CA HIS A 47 56.95 -152.75 -14.23
C HIS A 47 56.66 -151.34 -14.77
N LEU A 48 55.67 -151.20 -15.66
CA LEU A 48 55.24 -149.90 -16.20
C LEU A 48 54.69 -148.97 -15.10
N GLN A 49 53.94 -149.51 -14.13
CA GLN A 49 53.48 -148.71 -12.98
C GLN A 49 54.65 -148.17 -12.13
N ILE A 50 55.68 -148.99 -11.86
CA ILE A 50 56.84 -148.56 -11.06
C ILE A 50 57.64 -147.46 -11.77
N GLU A 51 57.79 -147.52 -13.10
CA GLU A 51 58.44 -146.44 -13.86
C GLU A 51 57.61 -145.15 -13.87
N ALA A 52 56.28 -145.25 -13.98
CA ALA A 52 55.38 -144.09 -13.87
C ALA A 52 55.48 -143.42 -12.48
N TYR A 53 55.54 -144.21 -11.39
CA TYR A 53 55.74 -143.68 -10.04
C TYR A 53 57.09 -142.97 -9.87
N LYS A 54 58.17 -143.50 -10.45
CA LYS A 54 59.48 -142.82 -10.43
C LYS A 54 59.47 -141.49 -11.18
N HIS A 55 58.82 -141.44 -12.34
CA HIS A 55 58.68 -140.19 -13.10
C HIS A 55 57.83 -139.15 -12.35
N GLY A 56 56.74 -139.58 -11.70
CA GLY A 56 55.91 -138.72 -10.85
C GLY A 56 56.70 -138.12 -9.67
N CYS A 57 57.48 -138.96 -8.97
CA CYS A 57 58.34 -138.50 -7.87
C CYS A 57 59.39 -137.46 -8.33
N ASN A 58 59.98 -137.63 -9.50
CA ASN A 58 60.96 -136.66 -10.02
C ASN A 58 60.30 -135.33 -10.40
N ARG A 59 59.09 -135.36 -10.98
CA ARG A 59 58.34 -134.13 -11.31
C ARG A 59 57.99 -133.33 -10.05
N MET A 60 57.53 -134.01 -9.00
CA MET A 60 57.20 -133.38 -7.72
C MET A 60 58.43 -132.77 -7.02
N ARG A 61 59.62 -133.37 -7.17
CA ARG A 61 60.86 -132.77 -6.65
C ARG A 61 61.26 -131.51 -7.43
N ALA A 62 61.16 -131.52 -8.75
CA ALA A 62 61.43 -130.34 -9.56
C ALA A 62 60.47 -129.18 -9.23
N GLU A 63 59.18 -129.48 -9.04
CA GLU A 63 58.20 -128.47 -8.59
C GLU A 63 58.51 -127.94 -7.18
N LYS A 64 58.90 -128.82 -6.25
CA LYS A 64 59.33 -128.41 -4.90
C LYS A 64 60.52 -127.45 -4.97
N ASP A 65 61.54 -127.75 -5.77
CA ASP A 65 62.72 -126.90 -5.89
C ASP A 65 62.39 -125.57 -6.58
N LEU A 66 61.49 -125.57 -7.58
CA LEU A 66 60.99 -124.34 -8.20
C LEU A 66 60.17 -123.48 -7.22
N LEU A 67 59.33 -124.08 -6.38
CA LEU A 67 58.59 -123.35 -5.35
C LEU A 67 59.54 -122.78 -4.29
N LYS A 68 60.58 -123.54 -3.93
CA LYS A 68 61.59 -123.08 -2.97
C LYS A 68 62.37 -121.88 -3.51
N THR A 69 62.72 -121.85 -4.79
CA THR A 69 63.36 -120.69 -5.42
C THR A 69 62.42 -119.49 -5.51
N LYS A 70 61.13 -119.68 -5.84
CA LYS A 70 60.13 -118.60 -5.84
C LYS A 70 59.90 -117.98 -4.46
N ILE A 71 59.83 -118.80 -3.41
CA ILE A 71 59.71 -118.30 -2.03
C ILE A 71 60.97 -117.52 -1.65
N TRP A 72 62.16 -118.01 -2.07
CA TRP A 72 63.42 -117.33 -1.76
C TRP A 72 63.58 -116.00 -2.50
N THR A 73 63.13 -115.90 -3.76
CA THR A 73 63.12 -114.62 -4.50
C THR A 73 62.07 -113.64 -3.97
N ALA A 74 60.88 -114.12 -3.59
CA ALA A 74 59.84 -113.29 -2.97
C ALA A 74 60.24 -112.80 -1.56
N SER A 75 61.00 -113.60 -0.82
CA SER A 75 61.54 -113.25 0.50
C SER A 75 62.92 -112.57 0.42
N GLY A 76 63.35 -112.17 -0.77
CA GLY A 76 64.62 -111.48 -0.97
C GLY A 76 64.58 -110.07 -0.42
N LYS A 77 65.66 -109.64 0.26
CA LYS A 77 65.84 -108.29 0.83
C LYS A 77 65.44 -107.13 -0.09
N CYS A 78 65.56 -107.29 -1.41
CA CYS A 78 65.20 -106.25 -2.39
C CYS A 78 63.70 -105.87 -2.35
N HIS A 79 62.80 -106.85 -2.11
CA HIS A 79 61.36 -106.58 -2.05
C HIS A 79 60.94 -105.94 -0.71
N GLU A 80 61.59 -106.30 0.40
CA GLU A 80 61.37 -105.65 1.70
C GLU A 80 61.75 -104.16 1.67
N VAL A 81 62.89 -103.82 1.04
CA VAL A 81 63.32 -102.41 0.90
C VAL A 81 62.34 -101.61 0.04
N LYS A 82 61.85 -102.17 -1.07
CA LYS A 82 60.84 -101.50 -1.92
C LYS A 82 59.52 -101.29 -1.19
N ASN A 83 59.05 -102.28 -0.42
CA ASN A 83 57.84 -102.14 0.39
C ASN A 83 58.03 -101.11 1.51
N GLY A 84 59.21 -101.06 2.15
CA GLY A 84 59.54 -100.04 3.15
C GLY A 84 59.54 -98.62 2.59
N GLN A 85 60.12 -98.43 1.39
CA GLN A 85 60.10 -97.14 0.69
C GLN A 85 58.67 -96.72 0.27
N ALA A 86 57.86 -97.66 -0.23
CA ALA A 86 56.46 -97.37 -0.55
C ALA A 86 55.66 -96.95 0.71
N LEU A 87 55.89 -97.61 1.85
CA LEU A 87 55.24 -97.26 3.12
C LEU A 87 55.66 -95.89 3.66
N THR A 88 56.94 -95.51 3.54
CA THR A 88 57.38 -94.17 3.94
C THR A 88 56.84 -93.09 3.01
N SER A 89 56.76 -93.33 1.70
CA SER A 89 56.11 -92.42 0.76
C SER A 89 54.62 -92.24 1.08
N ILE A 90 53.89 -93.32 1.36
CA ILE A 90 52.46 -93.25 1.73
C ILE A 90 52.27 -92.45 3.02
N LYS A 91 53.11 -92.65 4.05
CA LYS A 91 53.06 -91.86 5.29
C LYS A 91 53.26 -90.36 5.01
N CYS A 92 54.29 -90.01 4.22
CA CYS A 92 54.53 -88.63 3.82
C CYS A 92 53.33 -88.01 3.08
N PHE A 93 52.69 -88.75 2.18
CA PHE A 93 51.48 -88.26 1.49
C PHE A 93 50.28 -88.08 2.42
N ILE A 94 50.11 -88.94 3.43
CA ILE A 94 49.05 -88.78 4.42
C ILE A 94 49.31 -87.53 5.26
N ASP A 95 50.53 -87.35 5.76
CA ASP A 95 50.90 -86.19 6.58
C ASP A 95 50.74 -84.88 5.79
N CYS A 96 51.20 -84.84 4.53
CA CYS A 96 50.98 -83.70 3.64
C CYS A 96 49.49 -83.43 3.35
N ASN A 97 48.67 -84.48 3.22
CA ASN A 97 47.22 -84.29 3.04
C ASN A 97 46.54 -83.76 4.30
N VAL A 98 47.02 -84.14 5.49
CA VAL A 98 46.49 -83.63 6.75
C VAL A 98 46.84 -82.15 6.89
N THR A 99 48.09 -81.75 6.64
CA THR A 99 48.52 -80.34 6.72
C THR A 99 47.79 -79.48 5.69
N LEU A 100 47.69 -79.92 4.43
CA LEU A 100 46.94 -79.21 3.39
C LEU A 100 45.45 -79.07 3.75
N ASN A 101 44.82 -80.11 4.33
CA ASN A 101 43.43 -80.00 4.77
C ASN A 101 43.25 -79.00 5.91
N GLU A 102 44.20 -78.89 6.83
CA GLU A 102 44.17 -77.87 7.88
C GLU A 102 44.31 -76.47 7.30
N GLU A 103 45.22 -76.25 6.35
CA GLU A 103 45.38 -74.96 5.67
C GLU A 103 44.13 -74.58 4.87
N VAL A 104 43.54 -75.54 4.14
CA VAL A 104 42.27 -75.33 3.42
C VAL A 104 41.14 -74.98 4.39
N ARG A 105 41.07 -75.61 5.57
CA ARG A 105 40.08 -75.24 6.60
C ARG A 105 40.31 -73.82 7.13
N LYS A 106 41.57 -73.43 7.40
CA LYS A 106 41.91 -72.06 7.84
C LYS A 106 41.51 -71.03 6.78
N MET A 107 41.83 -71.29 5.51
CA MET A 107 41.44 -70.43 4.38
C MET A 107 39.93 -70.33 4.23
N LYS A 108 39.18 -71.43 4.35
CA LYS A 108 37.71 -71.43 4.32
C LYS A 108 37.12 -70.60 5.46
N LEU A 109 37.65 -70.71 6.68
CA LEU A 109 37.23 -69.89 7.82
C LEU A 109 37.55 -68.41 7.59
N TYR A 110 38.69 -68.09 6.99
CA TYR A 110 39.07 -66.73 6.64
C TYR A 110 38.12 -66.13 5.59
N ILE A 111 37.82 -66.87 4.52
CA ILE A 111 36.84 -66.47 3.50
C ILE A 111 35.48 -66.22 4.12
N HIS A 112 34.99 -67.15 4.96
CA HIS A 112 33.69 -67.00 5.64
C HIS A 112 33.64 -65.76 6.54
N ASN A 113 34.74 -65.44 7.22
CA ASN A 113 34.85 -64.24 8.04
C ASN A 113 34.87 -62.96 7.20
N LEU A 114 35.54 -62.98 6.04
CA LEU A 114 35.51 -61.87 5.08
C LEU A 114 34.12 -61.67 4.50
N ASP A 115 33.42 -62.74 4.11
CA ASP A 115 32.04 -62.67 3.61
C ASP A 115 31.09 -62.09 4.66
N ARG A 116 31.24 -62.48 5.93
CA ARG A 116 30.50 -61.86 7.03
C ARG A 116 30.79 -60.36 7.15
N LYS A 117 32.06 -59.95 7.10
CA LYS A 117 32.45 -58.54 7.16
C LYS A 117 31.93 -57.75 5.97
N LEU A 118 32.00 -58.30 4.76
CA LEU A 118 31.42 -57.71 3.55
C LEU A 118 29.89 -57.60 3.68
N GLY A 119 29.23 -58.60 4.27
CA GLY A 119 27.79 -58.55 4.55
C GLY A 119 27.40 -57.44 5.52
N VAL A 120 28.20 -57.19 6.56
CA VAL A 120 27.99 -56.06 7.49
C VAL A 120 28.25 -54.73 6.77
N MET A 121 29.38 -54.61 6.07
CA MET A 121 29.75 -53.38 5.37
C MET A 121 28.72 -53.01 4.28
N ASN A 122 28.16 -53.98 3.57
CA ASN A 122 27.10 -53.75 2.59
C ASN A 122 25.81 -53.25 3.27
N LYS A 123 25.45 -53.77 4.44
CA LYS A 123 24.30 -53.26 5.21
C LYS A 123 24.54 -51.81 5.64
N ASP A 124 25.74 -51.49 6.08
CA ASP A 124 26.12 -50.13 6.49
C ASP A 124 26.12 -49.18 5.29
N ILE A 125 26.64 -49.58 4.14
CA ILE A 125 26.58 -48.80 2.89
C ILE A 125 25.13 -48.54 2.47
N CYS A 126 24.26 -49.56 2.49
CA CYS A 126 22.84 -49.39 2.20
C CYS A 126 22.17 -48.41 3.18
N HIS A 127 22.51 -48.50 4.47
CA HIS A 127 21.96 -47.61 5.49
C HIS A 127 22.43 -46.15 5.28
N MET A 128 23.71 -45.95 5.03
CA MET A 128 24.29 -44.63 4.77
C MET A 128 23.72 -44.00 3.50
N ASN A 129 23.57 -44.77 2.42
CA ASN A 129 22.93 -44.31 1.19
C ASN A 129 21.46 -43.90 1.41
N MET A 130 20.72 -44.65 2.23
CA MET A 130 19.33 -44.30 2.57
C MET A 130 19.25 -42.99 3.36
N ILE A 131 20.15 -42.77 4.34
CA ILE A 131 20.21 -41.52 5.11
C ILE A 131 20.59 -40.34 4.20
N GLN A 132 21.61 -40.51 3.36
CA GLN A 132 22.08 -39.46 2.46
C GLN A 132 21.01 -39.07 1.45
N PHE A 133 20.32 -40.04 0.84
CA PHE A 133 19.21 -39.78 -0.07
C PHE A 133 18.04 -39.06 0.61
N GLN A 134 17.70 -39.47 1.84
CA GLN A 134 16.66 -38.78 2.62
C GLN A 134 17.05 -37.35 3.00
N LYS A 135 18.33 -37.12 3.34
CA LYS A 135 18.84 -35.78 3.66
C LYS A 135 18.81 -34.87 2.45
N SER A 136 19.34 -35.31 1.31
CA SER A 136 19.32 -34.54 0.05
C SER A 136 17.89 -34.27 -0.44
N ARG A 137 16.95 -35.22 -0.26
CA ARG A 137 15.53 -34.99 -0.59
C ARG A 137 14.90 -33.94 0.32
N LYS A 138 15.19 -33.96 1.62
CA LYS A 138 14.70 -32.95 2.57
C LYS A 138 15.28 -31.57 2.26
N GLU A 139 16.57 -31.48 1.99
CA GLU A 139 17.24 -30.23 1.57
C GLU A 139 16.65 -29.68 0.27
N LEU A 140 16.40 -30.53 -0.72
CA LEU A 140 15.75 -30.14 -1.98
C LEU A 140 14.32 -29.63 -1.74
N GLU A 141 13.54 -30.28 -0.88
CA GLU A 141 12.18 -29.82 -0.56
C GLU A 141 12.19 -28.49 0.23
N ILE A 142 13.15 -28.29 1.12
CA ILE A 142 13.35 -27.01 1.81
C ILE A 142 13.72 -25.92 0.79
N ALA A 143 14.66 -26.20 -0.12
CA ALA A 143 15.05 -25.26 -1.17
C ALA A 143 13.86 -24.91 -2.09
N LYS A 144 13.06 -25.89 -2.52
CA LYS A 144 11.84 -25.65 -3.32
C LYS A 144 10.78 -24.85 -2.58
N ARG A 145 10.63 -25.03 -1.26
CA ARG A 145 9.72 -24.21 -0.46
C ARG A 145 10.25 -22.79 -0.32
N SER A 146 11.53 -22.63 -0.05
CA SER A 146 12.18 -21.32 0.02
C SER A 146 12.05 -20.57 -1.31
N LEU A 147 12.26 -21.26 -2.43
CA LEU A 147 12.14 -20.70 -3.78
C LEU A 147 10.71 -20.23 -4.04
N ARG A 148 9.70 -21.05 -3.74
CA ARG A 148 8.28 -20.65 -3.85
C ARG A 148 7.94 -19.42 -3.00
N LEU A 149 8.43 -19.35 -1.77
CA LEU A 149 8.22 -18.17 -0.92
C LEU A 149 8.88 -16.91 -1.49
N LEU A 150 10.07 -17.06 -2.09
CA LEU A 150 10.75 -15.96 -2.79
C LEU A 150 9.99 -15.52 -4.05
N GLU A 151 9.45 -16.46 -4.82
CA GLU A 151 8.59 -16.18 -5.98
C GLU A 151 7.31 -15.45 -5.55
N ASP A 152 6.62 -15.93 -4.52
CA ASP A 152 5.42 -15.28 -3.97
C ASP A 152 5.74 -13.87 -3.46
N GLN A 153 6.86 -13.68 -2.77
CA GLN A 153 7.29 -12.35 -2.30
C GLN A 153 7.59 -11.41 -3.48
N TYR A 154 8.27 -11.92 -4.50
CA TYR A 154 8.60 -11.16 -5.70
C TYR A 154 7.34 -10.77 -6.49
N GLU A 155 6.38 -11.68 -6.65
CA GLU A 155 5.11 -11.40 -7.31
C GLU A 155 4.31 -10.34 -6.54
N ASN A 156 4.24 -10.45 -5.21
CA ASN A 156 3.60 -9.45 -4.36
C ASN A 156 4.27 -8.07 -4.48
N GLN A 157 5.60 -8.03 -4.57
CA GLN A 157 6.35 -6.79 -4.81
C GLN A 157 6.03 -6.18 -6.17
N ILE A 158 6.01 -6.98 -7.25
CA ILE A 158 5.61 -6.50 -8.58
C ILE A 158 4.19 -5.94 -8.55
N GLN A 159 3.24 -6.63 -7.94
CA GLN A 159 1.86 -6.15 -7.84
C GLN A 159 1.78 -4.83 -7.06
N MET A 160 2.58 -4.68 -6.00
CA MET A 160 2.66 -3.44 -5.23
C MET A 160 3.26 -2.30 -6.07
N GLU A 161 4.35 -2.55 -6.78
CA GLU A 161 4.97 -1.58 -7.70
C GLU A 161 3.99 -1.15 -8.80
N CYS A 162 3.24 -2.08 -9.39
CA CYS A 162 2.20 -1.75 -10.37
C CYS A 162 1.08 -0.87 -9.78
N LYS A 163 0.64 -1.16 -8.54
CA LYS A 163 -0.36 -0.33 -7.84
C LYS A 163 0.18 1.08 -7.55
N LEU A 164 1.41 1.18 -7.07
CA LEU A 164 2.08 2.46 -6.81
C LEU A 164 2.26 3.27 -8.10
N THR A 165 2.62 2.61 -9.20
CA THR A 165 2.76 3.23 -10.51
C THR A 165 1.41 3.76 -11.02
N ALA A 166 0.34 2.99 -10.88
CA ALA A 166 -1.01 3.45 -11.24
C ALA A 166 -1.48 4.64 -10.39
N LEU A 167 -1.16 4.64 -9.09
CA LEU A 167 -1.44 5.78 -8.20
C LEU A 167 -0.61 7.01 -8.57
N SER A 168 0.66 6.82 -8.90
CA SER A 168 1.56 7.89 -9.36
C SER A 168 1.02 8.54 -10.64
N GLU A 169 0.56 7.74 -11.59
CA GLU A 169 -0.04 8.25 -12.83
C GLU A 169 -1.32 9.04 -12.56
N LYS A 170 -2.19 8.54 -11.67
CA LYS A 170 -3.40 9.27 -11.26
C LYS A 170 -3.06 10.61 -10.60
N LEU A 171 -2.04 10.65 -9.74
CA LEU A 171 -1.57 11.89 -9.12
C LEU A 171 -0.98 12.86 -10.15
N ARG A 172 -0.24 12.37 -11.16
CA ARG A 172 0.27 13.19 -12.26
C ARG A 172 -0.87 13.81 -13.07
N LEU A 173 -1.91 13.04 -13.39
CA LEU A 173 -3.10 13.56 -14.08
C LEU A 173 -3.78 14.66 -13.26
N ASN A 174 -3.99 14.44 -11.96
CA ASN A 174 -4.55 15.46 -11.07
C ASN A 174 -3.69 16.74 -11.01
N ILE A 175 -2.36 16.60 -10.99
CA ILE A 175 -1.44 17.74 -11.04
C ILE A 175 -1.59 18.50 -12.37
N CYS A 176 -1.69 17.79 -13.49
CA CYS A 176 -1.92 18.41 -14.80
C CYS A 176 -3.26 19.16 -14.87
N GLU A 177 -4.33 18.59 -14.33
CA GLU A 177 -5.64 19.25 -14.22
C GLU A 177 -5.54 20.54 -13.38
N LEU A 178 -4.92 20.48 -12.20
CA LEU A 178 -4.72 21.64 -11.34
C LEU A 178 -3.86 22.74 -12.00
N ILE A 179 -2.85 22.36 -12.78
CA ILE A 179 -2.02 23.31 -13.54
C ILE A 179 -2.87 23.97 -14.64
N ASN A 180 -3.74 23.23 -15.32
CA ASN A 180 -4.65 23.77 -16.32
C ASN A 180 -5.67 24.73 -15.71
N ASP A 181 -6.28 24.36 -14.59
CA ASP A 181 -7.21 25.22 -13.84
C ASP A 181 -6.52 26.50 -13.38
N ARG A 182 -5.29 26.37 -12.84
CA ARG A 182 -4.46 27.52 -12.50
C ARG A 182 -4.24 28.41 -13.73
N ARG A 183 -3.85 27.85 -14.87
CA ARG A 183 -3.62 28.63 -16.11
C ARG A 183 -4.89 29.37 -16.56
N GLN A 184 -6.06 28.73 -16.50
CA GLN A 184 -7.33 29.37 -16.81
C GLN A 184 -7.65 30.51 -15.84
N TYR A 185 -7.49 30.28 -14.54
CA TYR A 185 -7.67 31.30 -13.52
C TYR A 185 -6.75 32.50 -13.75
N TYR A 186 -5.46 32.27 -14.03
CA TYR A 186 -4.53 33.35 -14.35
C TYR A 186 -4.94 34.12 -15.61
N SER A 187 -5.51 33.46 -16.62
CA SER A 187 -6.04 34.15 -17.81
C SER A 187 -7.24 35.04 -17.49
N PHE A 188 -8.17 34.56 -16.65
CA PHE A 188 -9.31 35.38 -16.20
C PHE A 188 -8.84 36.55 -15.33
N TYR A 189 -7.92 36.29 -14.41
CA TYR A 189 -7.35 37.29 -13.52
C TYR A 189 -6.64 38.42 -14.29
N THR A 190 -5.81 38.08 -15.29
CA THR A 190 -5.13 39.10 -16.10
C THR A 190 -6.10 39.91 -16.93
N LYS A 191 -7.12 39.29 -17.54
CA LYS A 191 -8.20 40.01 -18.25
C LYS A 191 -8.97 40.94 -17.32
N TYR A 192 -9.26 40.49 -16.09
CA TYR A 192 -9.96 41.28 -15.09
C TYR A 192 -9.12 42.49 -14.64
N ILE A 193 -7.83 42.31 -14.39
CA ILE A 193 -6.91 43.42 -14.11
C ILE A 193 -6.88 44.40 -15.28
N GLN A 194 -6.72 43.93 -16.51
CA GLN A 194 -6.68 44.80 -17.69
C GLN A 194 -7.97 45.65 -17.81
N ARG A 195 -9.13 45.02 -17.57
CA ARG A 195 -10.41 45.71 -17.55
C ARG A 195 -10.46 46.78 -16.46
N LEU A 196 -10.10 46.44 -15.22
CA LEU A 196 -10.05 47.42 -14.12
C LEU A 196 -9.09 48.57 -14.42
N THR A 197 -7.92 48.30 -15.00
CA THR A 197 -6.99 49.37 -15.38
C THR A 197 -7.56 50.27 -16.48
N SER A 198 -8.31 49.72 -17.43
CA SER A 198 -8.99 50.51 -18.46
C SER A 198 -10.15 51.34 -17.91
N GLU A 199 -10.94 50.79 -17.00
CA GLU A 199 -12.06 51.48 -16.35
C GLU A 199 -11.54 52.59 -15.41
N ASN A 200 -10.45 52.35 -14.67
CA ASN A 200 -9.78 53.38 -13.88
C ASN A 200 -9.25 54.51 -14.76
N LYS A 201 -8.60 54.18 -15.89
CA LYS A 201 -8.15 55.21 -16.83
C LYS A 201 -9.33 56.04 -17.34
N TYR A 202 -10.43 55.40 -17.72
CA TYR A 202 -11.64 56.09 -18.15
C TYR A 202 -12.22 57.01 -17.07
N LEU A 203 -12.22 56.59 -15.80
CA LEU A 203 -12.63 57.43 -14.68
C LEU A 203 -11.69 58.63 -14.49
N THR A 204 -10.37 58.44 -14.60
CA THR A 204 -9.40 59.53 -14.56
C THR A 204 -9.65 60.52 -15.71
N ASP A 205 -9.83 60.03 -16.94
CA ASP A 205 -10.11 60.87 -18.12
C ASP A 205 -11.43 61.67 -17.94
N LEU A 206 -12.46 61.09 -17.29
CA LEU A 206 -13.70 61.79 -16.96
C LEU A 206 -13.52 62.87 -15.89
N ILE A 207 -12.67 62.61 -14.89
CA ILE A 207 -12.33 63.60 -13.86
C ILE A 207 -11.58 64.76 -14.51
N ASP A 208 -10.57 64.47 -15.33
CA ASP A 208 -9.81 65.49 -16.05
C ASP A 208 -10.72 66.31 -16.96
N PHE A 209 -11.61 65.67 -17.72
CA PHE A 209 -12.62 66.37 -18.51
C PHE A 209 -13.52 67.28 -17.67
N ALA A 210 -13.99 66.81 -16.50
CA ALA A 210 -14.81 67.62 -15.61
C ALA A 210 -14.03 68.82 -15.04
N LEU A 211 -12.75 68.64 -14.71
CA LEU A 211 -11.87 69.71 -14.25
C LEU A 211 -11.68 70.77 -15.35
N ASP A 212 -11.40 70.35 -16.59
CA ASP A 212 -11.29 71.25 -17.75
C ASP A 212 -12.58 72.06 -17.95
N GLN A 213 -13.75 71.43 -17.84
CA GLN A 213 -15.03 72.15 -17.95
C GLN A 213 -15.24 73.15 -16.82
N ILE A 214 -14.80 72.83 -15.60
CA ILE A 214 -14.87 73.74 -14.46
C ILE A 214 -13.94 74.95 -14.70
N GLU A 215 -12.72 74.74 -15.18
CA GLU A 215 -11.79 75.81 -15.52
C GLU A 215 -12.36 76.73 -16.62
N ILE A 216 -12.88 76.16 -17.70
CA ILE A 216 -13.56 76.93 -18.76
C ILE A 216 -14.75 77.71 -18.17
N GLY A 217 -15.50 77.09 -17.26
CA GLY A 217 -16.60 77.74 -16.55
C GLY A 217 -16.14 78.96 -15.77
N ILE A 218 -15.07 78.81 -14.97
CA ILE A 218 -14.47 79.90 -14.18
C ILE A 218 -14.02 81.04 -15.09
N ASP A 219 -13.30 80.75 -16.17
CA ASP A 219 -12.85 81.74 -17.16
C ASP A 219 -14.01 82.51 -17.81
N MET A 220 -15.12 81.81 -18.11
CA MET A 220 -16.32 82.44 -18.67
C MET A 220 -17.01 83.35 -17.67
N TYR A 221 -17.12 82.93 -16.40
CA TYR A 221 -17.65 83.76 -15.33
C TYR A 221 -16.81 85.02 -15.12
N GLU A 222 -15.48 84.90 -15.13
CA GLU A 222 -14.58 86.04 -14.98
C GLU A 222 -14.74 87.04 -16.15
N LYS A 223 -14.83 86.54 -17.39
CA LYS A 223 -15.08 87.38 -18.58
C LYS A 223 -16.43 88.10 -18.49
N LEU A 224 -17.49 87.41 -18.05
CA LEU A 224 -18.81 88.01 -17.86
C LEU A 224 -18.81 89.09 -16.77
N ASP A 225 -18.14 88.84 -15.65
CA ASP A 225 -18.02 89.81 -14.55
C ASP A 225 -17.25 91.05 -15.02
N ASN A 226 -16.15 90.87 -15.76
CA ASN A 226 -15.38 91.98 -16.35
C ASN A 226 -16.22 92.77 -17.37
N GLN A 227 -17.00 92.11 -18.22
CA GLN A 227 -17.93 92.80 -19.14
C GLN A 227 -19.02 93.58 -18.39
N SER A 228 -19.58 93.01 -17.32
CA SER A 228 -20.58 93.67 -16.48
C SER A 228 -20.01 94.94 -15.84
N LYS A 229 -18.80 94.86 -15.27
CA LYS A 229 -18.09 96.02 -14.71
C LYS A 229 -17.82 97.08 -15.76
N ASN A 230 -17.36 96.69 -16.95
CA ASN A 230 -17.12 97.61 -18.07
C ASN A 230 -18.42 98.29 -18.53
N PHE A 231 -19.51 97.53 -18.66
CA PHE A 231 -20.82 98.08 -19.02
C PHE A 231 -21.32 99.11 -17.99
N MET A 232 -21.17 98.81 -16.70
CA MET A 232 -21.53 99.74 -15.63
C MET A 232 -20.67 101.01 -15.68
N HIS A 233 -19.38 100.88 -15.95
CA HIS A 233 -18.47 102.02 -16.11
C HIS A 233 -18.86 102.89 -17.33
N ASP A 234 -19.12 102.27 -18.48
CA ASP A 234 -19.57 102.97 -19.70
C ASP A 234 -20.92 103.66 -19.50
N LEU A 235 -21.84 103.01 -18.79
CA LEU A 235 -23.15 103.58 -18.48
C LEU A 235 -23.00 104.82 -17.59
N GLU A 236 -22.13 104.77 -16.59
CA GLU A 236 -21.86 105.93 -15.73
C GLU A 236 -21.20 107.07 -16.50
N LYS A 237 -20.22 106.75 -17.36
CA LYS A 237 -19.59 107.73 -18.27
C LYS A 237 -20.63 108.40 -19.18
N ARG A 238 -21.53 107.62 -19.79
CA ARG A 238 -22.62 108.14 -20.64
C ARG A 238 -23.61 109.00 -19.87
N LYS A 239 -23.92 108.68 -18.60
CA LYS A 239 -24.77 109.56 -17.76
C LYS A 239 -24.12 110.92 -17.58
N VAL A 240 -22.82 110.95 -17.25
CA VAL A 240 -22.07 112.21 -17.08
C VAL A 240 -22.04 113.00 -18.39
N GLU A 241 -21.78 112.35 -19.53
CA GLU A 241 -21.85 112.98 -20.86
C GLU A 241 -23.27 113.54 -21.15
N MET A 242 -24.34 112.79 -20.87
CA MET A 242 -25.71 113.26 -21.06
C MET A 242 -26.08 114.43 -20.14
N GLU A 243 -25.62 114.42 -18.89
CA GLU A 243 -25.81 115.55 -17.98
C GLU A 243 -25.11 116.80 -18.49
N THR A 244 -23.87 116.69 -18.96
CA THR A 244 -23.13 117.82 -19.54
C THR A 244 -23.80 118.36 -20.81
N LEU A 245 -24.23 117.48 -21.73
CA LEU A 245 -24.99 117.88 -22.91
C LEU A 245 -26.31 118.57 -22.54
N LYS A 246 -27.03 118.05 -21.53
CA LYS A 246 -28.26 118.68 -21.03
C LYS A 246 -27.97 120.06 -20.45
N ARG A 247 -26.89 120.24 -19.70
CA ARG A 247 -26.46 121.55 -19.18
C ARG A 247 -26.15 122.53 -20.32
N ILE A 248 -25.39 122.10 -21.33
CA ILE A 248 -25.07 122.91 -22.52
C ILE A 248 -26.34 123.28 -23.30
N LYS A 249 -27.21 122.31 -23.57
CA LYS A 249 -28.49 122.54 -24.27
C LYS A 249 -29.36 123.54 -23.51
N THR A 250 -29.53 123.36 -22.19
CA THR A 250 -30.32 124.27 -21.36
C THR A 250 -29.72 125.68 -21.35
N ALA A 251 -28.39 125.80 -21.32
CA ALA A 251 -27.72 127.10 -21.41
C ALA A 251 -27.95 127.77 -22.77
N ASN A 252 -27.85 127.01 -23.86
CA ASN A 252 -28.12 127.49 -25.21
C ASN A 252 -29.59 127.88 -25.41
N GLU A 253 -30.55 127.08 -24.93
CA GLU A 253 -31.99 127.41 -24.97
C GLU A 253 -32.28 128.70 -24.20
N LYS A 254 -31.71 128.86 -22.99
CA LYS A 254 -31.83 130.11 -22.22
C LYS A 254 -31.21 131.30 -22.94
N MET A 255 -30.07 131.12 -23.61
CA MET A 255 -29.43 132.17 -24.41
C MET A 255 -30.28 132.53 -25.63
N MET A 256 -30.82 131.55 -26.35
CA MET A 256 -31.72 131.76 -27.49
C MET A 256 -33.01 132.45 -27.06
N GLU A 257 -33.67 131.98 -26.00
CA GLU A 257 -34.84 132.65 -25.42
C GLU A 257 -34.54 134.09 -25.02
N PHE A 258 -33.36 134.33 -24.43
CA PHE A 258 -32.92 135.69 -24.08
C PHE A 258 -32.76 136.56 -25.33
N GLN A 259 -32.14 136.03 -26.39
CA GLN A 259 -32.01 136.75 -27.67
C GLN A 259 -33.38 137.02 -28.31
N GLU A 260 -34.25 136.01 -28.42
CA GLU A 260 -35.60 136.14 -28.96
C GLU A 260 -36.42 137.21 -28.18
N LYS A 261 -36.41 137.16 -26.85
CA LYS A 261 -37.12 138.14 -26.00
C LYS A 261 -36.50 139.54 -26.08
N LYS A 262 -35.21 139.67 -26.40
CA LYS A 262 -34.52 140.96 -26.56
C LYS A 262 -34.82 141.62 -27.91
N PHE A 263 -35.11 140.86 -28.96
CA PHE A 263 -35.41 141.39 -30.30
C PHE A 263 -36.90 141.68 -30.57
N VAL A 264 -37.82 141.23 -29.70
CA VAL A 264 -39.26 141.48 -29.86
C VAL A 264 -39.67 142.77 -29.13
N LYS A 265 -40.15 143.77 -29.88
CA LYS A 265 -40.91 144.90 -29.30
C LYS A 265 -42.17 144.35 -28.64
N ARG A 266 -42.31 144.52 -27.32
CA ARG A 266 -43.49 144.06 -26.56
C ARG A 266 -44.76 144.71 -27.14
N SER A 267 -45.61 143.91 -27.79
CA SER A 267 -46.99 144.29 -28.11
C SER A 267 -47.94 143.43 -27.29
N LEU A 268 -48.79 144.08 -26.49
CA LEU A 268 -49.95 143.46 -25.88
C LEU A 268 -50.96 143.21 -26.99
N THR A 269 -50.98 141.99 -27.54
CA THR A 269 -51.98 141.58 -28.53
C THR A 269 -53.11 140.81 -27.83
N ALA A 270 -54.34 141.24 -28.11
CA ALA A 270 -55.55 140.59 -27.61
C ALA A 270 -55.70 139.17 -28.20
N ILE A 271 -56.22 138.25 -27.38
CA ILE A 271 -56.38 136.83 -27.73
C ILE A 271 -57.35 136.69 -28.92
N PRO A 272 -56.97 136.02 -30.02
CA PRO A 272 -57.82 135.87 -31.20
C PRO A 272 -59.05 135.01 -30.93
N TYR A 273 -60.20 135.41 -31.47
CA TYR A 273 -61.52 134.77 -31.28
C TYR A 273 -61.55 133.26 -31.62
N LYS A 274 -60.70 132.80 -32.55
CA LYS A 274 -60.55 131.36 -32.89
C LYS A 274 -59.99 130.53 -31.72
N GLU A 275 -59.11 131.12 -30.91
CA GLU A 275 -58.51 130.47 -29.73
C GLU A 275 -59.55 130.32 -28.62
N ILE A 276 -60.40 131.34 -28.43
CA ILE A 276 -61.53 131.31 -27.48
C ILE A 276 -62.49 130.20 -27.85
N LYS A 277 -62.87 130.07 -29.13
CA LYS A 277 -63.79 129.02 -29.61
C LYS A 277 -63.23 127.61 -29.45
N ARG A 278 -61.91 127.40 -29.66
CA ARG A 278 -61.24 126.12 -29.37
C ARG A 278 -61.26 125.79 -27.88
N ARG A 279 -60.98 126.78 -27.02
CA ARG A 279 -61.05 126.62 -25.56
C ARG A 279 -62.47 126.28 -25.10
N GLU A 280 -63.49 126.88 -25.72
CA GLU A 280 -64.92 126.60 -25.47
C GLU A 280 -65.27 125.13 -25.78
N ILE A 281 -64.86 124.63 -26.95
CA ILE A 281 -65.14 123.24 -27.38
C ILE A 281 -64.43 122.23 -26.46
N CYS A 282 -63.18 122.50 -26.08
CA CYS A 282 -62.45 121.67 -25.12
C CYS A 282 -63.14 121.69 -23.76
N ARG A 283 -63.55 122.87 -23.25
CA ARG A 283 -64.33 122.98 -22.00
C ARG A 283 -65.60 122.16 -22.07
N GLN A 284 -66.37 122.23 -23.17
CA GLN A 284 -67.59 121.44 -23.33
C GLN A 284 -67.33 119.93 -23.32
N LYS A 285 -66.26 119.45 -23.96
CA LYS A 285 -65.87 118.02 -23.92
C LYS A 285 -65.50 117.57 -22.51
N TYR A 286 -64.75 118.39 -21.77
CA TYR A 286 -64.38 118.11 -20.38
C TYR A 286 -65.60 118.13 -19.46
N ILE A 287 -66.51 119.09 -19.62
CA ILE A 287 -67.77 119.16 -18.87
C ILE A 287 -68.63 117.90 -19.13
N LYS A 288 -68.71 117.43 -20.39
CA LYS A 288 -69.42 116.18 -20.71
C LYS A 288 -68.81 114.96 -20.01
N LYS A 289 -67.47 114.81 -20.03
CA LYS A 289 -66.78 113.71 -19.31
C LYS A 289 -66.96 113.82 -17.79
N LEU A 290 -66.85 115.02 -17.24
CA LEU A 290 -67.02 115.29 -15.82
C LEU A 290 -68.46 114.97 -15.37
N ASN A 291 -69.45 115.32 -16.18
CA ASN A 291 -70.85 114.96 -15.93
C ASN A 291 -71.08 113.44 -16.00
N LEU A 292 -70.39 112.72 -16.89
CA LEU A 292 -70.46 111.25 -16.95
C LEU A 292 -69.84 110.62 -15.70
N TYR A 293 -68.63 111.05 -15.31
CA TYR A 293 -67.98 110.55 -14.09
C TYR A 293 -68.79 110.87 -12.84
N ASN A 294 -69.37 112.07 -12.75
CA ASN A 294 -70.30 112.41 -11.66
C ASN A 294 -71.56 111.53 -11.66
N LYS A 295 -72.09 111.16 -12.83
CA LYS A 295 -73.21 110.19 -12.91
C LYS A 295 -72.78 108.79 -12.44
N ILE A 296 -71.59 108.33 -12.82
CA ILE A 296 -71.06 107.03 -12.39
C ILE A 296 -70.81 107.03 -10.88
N LEU A 297 -70.17 108.07 -10.34
CA LEU A 297 -69.93 108.23 -8.91
C LEU A 297 -71.24 108.28 -8.12
N LYS A 298 -72.26 109.02 -8.61
CA LYS A 298 -73.60 109.01 -8.00
C LYS A 298 -74.27 107.62 -8.05
N LYS A 299 -74.13 106.88 -9.15
CA LYS A 299 -74.64 105.50 -9.24
C LYS A 299 -73.94 104.57 -8.24
N ILE A 300 -72.61 104.69 -8.10
CA ILE A 300 -71.83 103.92 -7.13
C ILE A 300 -72.24 104.28 -5.70
N LEU A 301 -72.42 105.58 -5.41
CA LEU A 301 -72.89 106.06 -4.10
C LEU A 301 -74.28 105.51 -3.76
N ASN A 302 -75.20 105.56 -4.72
CA ASN A 302 -76.56 105.03 -4.57
C ASN A 302 -76.57 103.51 -4.38
N TYR A 303 -75.70 102.77 -5.09
CA TYR A 303 -75.59 101.32 -4.98
C TYR A 303 -75.01 100.89 -3.63
N THR A 304 -73.99 101.60 -3.16
CA THR A 304 -73.30 101.32 -1.88
C THR A 304 -74.02 101.90 -0.66
N LYS A 305 -75.06 102.74 -0.87
CA LYS A 305 -75.80 103.48 0.17
C LYS A 305 -74.88 104.29 1.11
N ALA A 306 -73.73 104.76 0.62
CA ALA A 306 -72.80 105.59 1.39
C ALA A 306 -73.13 107.07 1.21
N SER A 307 -72.85 107.91 2.21
CA SER A 307 -73.04 109.37 2.13
C SER A 307 -71.91 110.09 1.40
N ASP A 308 -70.70 109.51 1.38
CA ASP A 308 -69.49 110.13 0.85
C ASP A 308 -68.62 109.16 0.04
N ILE A 309 -67.99 109.67 -1.03
CA ILE A 309 -67.13 108.88 -1.95
C ILE A 309 -65.89 108.35 -1.22
N LYS A 310 -65.34 109.11 -0.26
CA LYS A 310 -64.17 108.69 0.53
C LYS A 310 -64.44 107.39 1.29
N HIS A 311 -65.60 107.28 1.92
CA HIS A 311 -66.02 106.08 2.63
C HIS A 311 -66.18 104.86 1.70
N VAL A 312 -66.53 105.07 0.42
CA VAL A 312 -66.55 103.98 -0.56
C VAL A 312 -65.14 103.52 -0.92
N ILE A 313 -64.22 104.46 -1.14
CA ILE A 313 -62.81 104.16 -1.43
C ILE A 313 -62.16 103.41 -0.27
N ASP A 314 -62.34 103.88 0.97
CA ASP A 314 -61.76 103.25 2.15
C ASP A 314 -62.28 101.82 2.31
N LYS A 315 -63.59 101.59 2.12
CA LYS A 315 -64.15 100.23 2.13
C LYS A 315 -63.63 99.33 1.01
N PHE A 316 -63.39 99.87 -0.18
CA PHE A 316 -62.79 99.09 -1.27
C PHE A 316 -61.33 98.74 -0.98
N GLN A 317 -60.56 99.66 -0.41
CA GLN A 317 -59.16 99.41 -0.01
C GLN A 317 -59.09 98.40 1.14
N GLU A 318 -59.99 98.49 2.13
CA GLU A 318 -60.13 97.48 3.17
C GLU A 318 -60.48 96.12 2.56
N GLN A 319 -61.47 96.03 1.68
CA GLN A 319 -61.83 94.77 1.01
C GLN A 319 -60.68 94.21 0.17
N GLU A 320 -60.00 95.05 -0.61
CA GLU A 320 -58.86 94.67 -1.43
C GLU A 320 -57.72 94.13 -0.56
N SER A 321 -57.39 94.79 0.55
CA SER A 321 -56.40 94.31 1.52
C SER A 321 -56.78 92.94 2.10
N LEU A 322 -58.07 92.74 2.36
CA LEU A 322 -58.63 91.51 2.92
C LEU A 322 -58.60 90.38 1.88
N TYR A 323 -58.89 90.67 0.61
CA TYR A 323 -58.75 89.74 -0.50
C TYR A 323 -57.28 89.36 -0.76
N TYR A 324 -56.35 90.31 -0.67
CA TYR A 324 -54.91 90.03 -0.76
C TYR A 324 -54.46 89.10 0.38
N SER A 325 -54.94 89.35 1.61
CA SER A 325 -54.68 88.48 2.76
C SER A 325 -55.23 87.06 2.53
N PHE A 326 -56.48 86.93 2.07
CA PHE A 326 -57.07 85.63 1.73
C PHE A 326 -56.31 84.90 0.61
N SER A 327 -55.91 85.61 -0.43
CA SER A 327 -55.14 85.04 -1.54
C SER A 327 -53.77 84.52 -1.07
N ASN A 328 -53.06 85.32 -0.26
CA ASN A 328 -51.80 84.90 0.34
C ASN A 328 -51.98 83.67 1.24
N HIS A 329 -53.02 83.65 2.07
CA HIS A 329 -53.33 82.50 2.91
C HIS A 329 -53.67 81.25 2.09
N SER A 330 -54.44 81.39 1.01
CA SER A 330 -54.77 80.29 0.10
C SER A 330 -53.52 79.75 -0.62
N ASN A 331 -52.61 80.62 -1.02
CA ASN A 331 -51.33 80.24 -1.62
C ASN A 331 -50.44 79.51 -0.61
N GLU A 332 -50.36 79.98 0.62
CA GLU A 332 -49.61 79.33 1.69
C GLU A 332 -50.18 77.94 2.02
N ILE A 333 -51.51 77.80 2.10
CA ILE A 333 -52.16 76.50 2.27
C ILE A 333 -51.84 75.58 1.09
N SER A 334 -51.93 76.08 -0.15
CA SER A 334 -51.63 75.28 -1.34
C SER A 334 -50.19 74.79 -1.34
N TYR A 335 -49.25 75.65 -0.92
CA TYR A 335 -47.84 75.29 -0.71
C TYR A 335 -47.66 74.24 0.40
N ARG A 336 -48.37 74.38 1.53
CA ARG A 336 -48.34 73.36 2.60
C ARG A 336 -48.93 72.03 2.12
N ILE A 337 -49.98 72.04 1.31
CA ILE A 337 -50.57 70.84 0.72
C ILE A 337 -49.59 70.16 -0.24
N THR A 338 -48.88 70.90 -1.09
CA THR A 338 -47.90 70.30 -2.01
C THR A 338 -46.71 69.72 -1.25
N LEU A 339 -46.22 70.41 -0.22
CA LEU A 339 -45.20 69.84 0.69
C LEU A 339 -45.68 68.55 1.37
N LEU A 340 -46.92 68.55 1.87
CA LEU A 340 -47.51 67.37 2.50
C LEU A 340 -47.65 66.22 1.49
N ASN A 341 -48.15 66.48 0.29
CA ASN A 341 -48.25 65.47 -0.76
C ASN A 341 -46.89 64.89 -1.15
N ASN A 342 -45.86 65.73 -1.25
CA ASN A 342 -44.49 65.24 -1.50
C ASN A 342 -43.99 64.36 -0.36
N SER A 343 -44.27 64.73 0.90
CA SER A 343 -43.90 63.92 2.06
C SER A 343 -44.65 62.58 2.07
N VAL A 344 -45.93 62.58 1.72
CA VAL A 344 -46.77 61.38 1.62
C VAL A 344 -46.27 60.47 0.50
N ALA A 345 -45.97 61.03 -0.68
CA ALA A 345 -45.42 60.28 -1.80
C ALA A 345 -44.07 59.62 -1.45
N ARG A 346 -43.19 60.34 -0.74
CA ARG A 346 -41.94 59.79 -0.23
C ARG A 346 -42.18 58.63 0.74
N LEU A 347 -43.06 58.81 1.73
CA LEU A 347 -43.41 57.76 2.69
C LEU A 347 -44.04 56.53 2.02
N PHE A 348 -44.85 56.72 0.96
CA PHE A 348 -45.37 55.62 0.17
C PHE A 348 -44.26 54.87 -0.60
N GLY A 349 -43.28 55.59 -1.13
CA GLY A 349 -42.08 55.00 -1.73
C GLY A 349 -41.32 54.14 -0.72
N GLU A 350 -41.01 54.71 0.45
CA GLU A 350 -40.33 53.99 1.55
C GLU A 350 -41.11 52.75 2.00
N LEU A 351 -42.44 52.84 2.14
CA LEU A 351 -43.30 51.70 2.46
C LEU A 351 -43.25 50.60 1.40
N GLN A 352 -43.18 50.98 0.12
CA GLN A 352 -43.11 50.02 -0.97
C GLN A 352 -41.76 49.30 -0.99
N ASP A 353 -40.67 50.04 -0.77
CA ASP A 353 -39.32 49.47 -0.66
C ASP A 353 -39.22 48.52 0.53
N LEU A 354 -39.76 48.90 1.68
CA LEU A 354 -39.85 48.02 2.86
C LEU A 354 -40.69 46.77 2.59
N LYS A 355 -41.81 46.87 1.85
CA LYS A 355 -42.61 45.70 1.45
C LYS A 355 -41.82 44.76 0.52
N ILE A 356 -41.07 45.30 -0.43
CA ILE A 356 -40.23 44.52 -1.34
C ILE A 356 -39.11 43.83 -0.55
N GLY A 357 -38.44 44.55 0.35
CA GLY A 357 -37.43 44.02 1.26
C GLY A 357 -37.98 42.89 2.14
N ASN A 358 -39.15 43.06 2.74
CA ASN A 358 -39.77 42.00 3.53
C ASN A 358 -40.11 40.76 2.69
N ARG A 359 -40.60 40.93 1.46
CA ARG A 359 -40.89 39.81 0.56
C ARG A 359 -39.62 39.03 0.18
N SER A 360 -38.50 39.72 -0.05
CA SER A 360 -37.23 39.06 -0.37
C SER A 360 -36.67 38.30 0.84
N VAL A 361 -36.76 38.88 2.05
CA VAL A 361 -36.40 38.21 3.31
C VAL A 361 -37.27 36.99 3.59
N LEU A 362 -38.59 37.10 3.39
CA LEU A 362 -39.50 35.95 3.54
C LEU A 362 -39.16 34.81 2.57
N ARG A 363 -38.79 35.13 1.32
CA ARG A 363 -38.37 34.14 0.34
C ARG A 363 -37.05 33.46 0.76
N SER A 364 -36.05 34.22 1.19
CA SER A 364 -34.78 33.63 1.65
C SER A 364 -34.96 32.79 2.92
N GLN A 365 -35.84 33.21 3.83
CA GLN A 365 -36.22 32.42 5.01
C GLN A 365 -36.95 31.12 4.62
N ALA A 366 -37.87 31.17 3.65
CA ALA A 366 -38.52 29.95 3.14
C ALA A 366 -37.51 28.97 2.52
N GLU A 367 -36.58 29.46 1.70
CA GLU A 367 -35.52 28.64 1.10
C GLU A 367 -34.59 28.03 2.15
N THR A 368 -34.21 28.79 3.18
CA THR A 368 -33.38 28.29 4.28
C THR A 368 -34.12 27.24 5.11
N ILE A 369 -35.41 27.43 5.39
CA ILE A 369 -36.25 26.42 6.04
C ILE A 369 -36.31 25.14 5.21
N GLU A 370 -36.46 25.25 3.89
CA GLU A 370 -36.49 24.09 2.99
C GLU A 370 -35.16 23.34 2.97
N LYS A 371 -34.02 24.06 2.90
CA LYS A 371 -32.68 23.48 3.05
C LYS A 371 -32.52 22.76 4.38
N LEU A 372 -32.94 23.38 5.49
CA LEU A 372 -32.88 22.77 6.82
C LEU A 372 -33.76 21.52 6.94
N LYS A 373 -34.97 21.54 6.36
CA LYS A 373 -35.86 20.36 6.29
C LYS A 373 -35.19 19.20 5.53
N ASN A 374 -34.52 19.49 4.41
CA ASN A 374 -33.79 18.49 3.63
C ASN A 374 -32.60 17.90 4.40
N VAL A 375 -31.82 18.75 5.09
CA VAL A 375 -30.73 18.30 5.97
C VAL A 375 -31.28 17.44 7.11
N LEU A 376 -32.39 17.83 7.73
CA LEU A 376 -33.01 17.06 8.80
C LEU A 376 -33.51 15.69 8.30
N LYS A 377 -34.12 15.65 7.10
CA LYS A 377 -34.58 14.41 6.47
C LYS A 377 -33.41 13.45 6.19
N THR A 378 -32.29 13.96 5.64
CA THR A 378 -31.10 13.14 5.38
C THR A 378 -30.47 12.64 6.68
N LYS A 379 -30.36 13.50 7.72
CA LYS A 379 -29.84 13.10 9.03
C LYS A 379 -30.73 12.06 9.72
N ARG A 380 -32.06 12.17 9.63
CA ARG A 380 -33.00 11.15 10.13
C ARG A 380 -32.82 9.82 9.41
N SER A 381 -32.67 9.82 8.09
CA SER A 381 -32.40 8.62 7.29
C SER A 381 -31.08 7.95 7.72
N ASN A 382 -30.02 8.75 7.89
CA ASN A 382 -28.72 8.26 8.35
C ASN A 382 -28.78 7.71 9.79
N ASN A 383 -29.52 8.35 10.69
CA ASN A 383 -29.69 7.85 12.04
C ASN A 383 -30.47 6.52 12.04
N ALA A 384 -31.52 6.41 11.22
CA ALA A 384 -32.25 5.15 11.05
C ALA A 384 -31.36 4.01 10.51
N SER A 385 -30.48 4.30 9.54
CA SER A 385 -29.54 3.30 9.03
C SER A 385 -28.47 2.91 10.07
N LEU A 386 -27.97 3.86 10.85
CA LEU A 386 -27.05 3.59 11.95
C LEU A 386 -27.71 2.78 13.07
N LYS A 387 -28.96 3.07 13.43
CA LYS A 387 -29.72 2.25 14.40
C LYS A 387 -29.91 0.82 13.93
N LYS A 388 -30.20 0.61 12.64
CA LYS A 388 -30.26 -0.75 12.06
C LYS A 388 -28.92 -1.46 12.15
N LYS A 389 -27.81 -0.77 11.85
CA LYS A 389 -26.46 -1.32 11.98
C LYS A 389 -26.13 -1.67 13.44
N ALA A 390 -26.43 -0.77 14.39
CA ALA A 390 -26.23 -1.02 15.81
C ALA A 390 -27.02 -2.25 16.28
N ALA A 391 -28.31 -2.34 15.94
CA ALA A 391 -29.13 -3.52 16.25
C ALA A 391 -28.55 -4.81 15.68
N SER A 392 -28.07 -4.79 14.43
CA SER A 392 -27.43 -5.97 13.82
C SER A 392 -26.11 -6.36 14.48
N GLN A 393 -25.36 -5.38 14.99
CA GLN A 393 -24.12 -5.62 15.74
C GLN A 393 -24.44 -6.17 17.13
N ASP A 394 -25.44 -5.64 17.81
CA ASP A 394 -25.91 -6.16 19.10
C ASP A 394 -26.40 -7.60 18.99
N GLU A 395 -27.15 -7.95 17.93
CA GLU A 395 -27.52 -9.34 17.63
C GLU A 395 -26.30 -10.23 17.41
N ARG A 396 -25.28 -9.74 16.68
CA ARG A 396 -24.04 -10.49 16.46
C ARG A 396 -23.27 -10.70 17.77
N ILE A 397 -23.21 -9.68 18.63
CA ILE A 397 -22.58 -9.76 19.95
C ILE A 397 -23.33 -10.76 20.83
N LYS A 398 -24.66 -10.75 20.84
CA LYS A 398 -25.48 -11.74 21.56
C LYS A 398 -25.18 -13.17 21.09
N LYS A 399 -25.15 -13.42 19.78
CA LYS A 399 -24.78 -14.74 19.22
C LYS A 399 -23.37 -15.18 19.63
N LEU A 400 -22.42 -14.24 19.71
CA LEU A 400 -21.07 -14.53 20.20
C LEU A 400 -21.07 -14.89 21.68
N PHE A 401 -21.83 -14.18 22.53
CA PHE A 401 -21.97 -14.53 23.93
C PHE A 401 -22.65 -15.88 24.14
N GLU A 402 -23.70 -16.19 23.39
CA GLU A 402 -24.34 -17.52 23.38
C GLU A 402 -23.34 -18.62 22.97
N GLY A 403 -22.55 -18.38 21.92
CA GLY A 403 -21.50 -19.32 21.49
C GLY A 403 -20.42 -19.54 22.56
N LEU A 404 -20.01 -18.49 23.27
CA LEU A 404 -19.08 -18.60 24.39
C LEU A 404 -19.69 -19.33 25.60
N GLN A 405 -20.99 -19.14 25.85
CA GLN A 405 -21.72 -19.85 26.90
C GLN A 405 -21.76 -21.35 26.59
N LEU A 406 -22.04 -21.73 25.33
CA LEU A 406 -21.99 -23.13 24.90
C LEU A 406 -20.60 -23.76 25.12
N ILE A 407 -19.52 -23.06 24.77
CA ILE A 407 -18.15 -23.56 24.96
C ILE A 407 -17.84 -23.74 26.46
N ARG A 408 -18.25 -22.78 27.30
CA ARG A 408 -18.11 -22.88 28.75
C ARG A 408 -18.84 -24.11 29.29
N ASP A 409 -20.09 -24.31 28.88
CA ASP A 409 -20.91 -25.42 29.35
C ASP A 409 -20.33 -26.78 28.89
N GLN A 410 -19.76 -26.85 27.67
CA GLN A 410 -19.06 -28.04 27.17
C GLN A 410 -17.73 -28.32 27.88
N THR A 411 -17.03 -27.29 28.35
CA THR A 411 -15.71 -27.42 28.99
C THR A 411 -15.77 -27.64 30.50
N LEU A 412 -16.97 -27.56 31.09
CA LEU A 412 -17.25 -27.74 32.53
C LEU A 412 -16.31 -26.90 33.40
N VAL A 413 -16.26 -25.59 33.12
CA VAL A 413 -15.43 -24.63 33.85
C VAL A 413 -16.13 -24.22 35.13
N ASP A 414 -15.46 -24.35 36.28
CA ASP A 414 -15.95 -23.85 37.56
C ASP A 414 -15.90 -22.31 37.58
N THR A 415 -17.06 -21.67 37.49
CA THR A 415 -17.22 -20.20 37.54
C THR A 415 -17.50 -19.67 38.95
N SER A 416 -17.53 -20.54 39.96
CA SER A 416 -17.76 -20.16 41.37
C SER A 416 -16.72 -19.17 41.90
N VAL A 417 -15.51 -19.20 41.35
CA VAL A 417 -14.42 -18.26 41.69
C VAL A 417 -14.75 -16.81 41.30
N LEU A 418 -15.65 -16.60 40.33
CA LEU A 418 -16.09 -15.28 39.89
C LEU A 418 -17.35 -14.78 40.60
N ALA A 419 -17.92 -15.57 41.51
CA ALA A 419 -19.15 -15.22 42.21
C ALA A 419 -18.97 -14.06 43.20
N ASP A 420 -17.76 -13.90 43.75
CA ASP A 420 -17.43 -12.83 44.70
C ASP A 420 -17.26 -11.48 43.98
N ASP A 421 -16.77 -11.49 42.73
CA ASP A 421 -16.46 -10.29 41.95
C ASP A 421 -17.63 -9.85 41.04
N PHE A 422 -18.57 -10.75 40.69
CA PHE A 422 -19.71 -10.45 39.82
C PHE A 422 -21.01 -11.13 40.25
N GLU A 423 -22.06 -10.33 40.45
CA GLU A 423 -23.42 -10.80 40.78
C GLU A 423 -23.99 -11.72 39.67
N ASP A 424 -23.73 -11.38 38.39
CA ASP A 424 -24.17 -12.14 37.20
C ASP A 424 -23.09 -13.12 36.67
N HIS A 425 -22.31 -13.77 37.54
CA HIS A 425 -21.22 -14.69 37.13
C HIS A 425 -21.68 -15.92 36.30
N LYS A 426 -23.00 -16.18 36.25
CA LYS A 426 -23.61 -17.27 35.47
C LYS A 426 -23.85 -16.92 34.00
N GLU A 427 -23.90 -15.63 33.65
CA GLU A 427 -24.05 -15.18 32.26
C GLU A 427 -22.75 -14.53 31.78
N ILE A 428 -22.45 -14.71 30.48
CA ILE A 428 -21.32 -14.03 29.85
C ILE A 428 -21.79 -12.65 29.39
N ASN A 429 -21.32 -11.61 30.07
CA ASN A 429 -21.61 -10.20 29.78
C ASN A 429 -20.30 -9.48 29.43
N ILE A 430 -20.36 -8.28 28.83
CA ILE A 430 -19.18 -7.50 28.40
C ILE A 430 -18.18 -7.30 29.56
N LYS A 431 -18.69 -7.13 30.79
CA LYS A 431 -17.87 -6.95 32.00
C LYS A 431 -17.16 -8.24 32.44
N THR A 432 -17.85 -9.38 32.40
CA THR A 432 -17.36 -10.68 32.87
C THR A 432 -16.60 -11.47 31.80
N MET A 433 -16.78 -11.12 30.52
CA MET A 433 -16.26 -11.83 29.34
C MET A 433 -14.75 -12.10 29.44
N ARG A 434 -13.97 -11.09 29.81
CA ARG A 434 -12.51 -11.19 29.83
C ARG A 434 -12.04 -12.27 30.81
N GLU A 435 -12.66 -12.34 31.98
CA GLU A 435 -12.22 -13.20 33.07
C GLU A 435 -12.73 -14.63 32.88
N GLN A 436 -13.99 -14.77 32.46
CA GLN A 436 -14.55 -16.06 32.05
C GLN A 436 -13.78 -16.66 30.86
N MET A 437 -13.37 -15.85 29.87
CA MET A 437 -12.54 -16.32 28.75
C MET A 437 -11.18 -16.86 29.21
N LYS A 438 -10.53 -16.23 30.20
CA LYS A 438 -9.27 -16.74 30.77
C LYS A 438 -9.47 -18.08 31.48
N LEU A 439 -10.60 -18.27 32.16
CA LEU A 439 -10.91 -19.54 32.81
C LEU A 439 -11.20 -20.64 31.78
N ILE A 440 -11.98 -20.34 30.76
CA ILE A 440 -12.24 -21.23 29.62
C ILE A 440 -10.92 -21.59 28.92
N GLU A 441 -10.07 -20.61 28.65
CA GLU A 441 -8.76 -20.81 28.02
C GLU A 441 -7.87 -21.74 28.86
N LYS A 442 -7.72 -21.48 30.16
CA LYS A 442 -6.96 -22.35 31.08
C LYS A 442 -7.51 -23.77 31.09
N ARG A 443 -8.84 -23.93 31.07
CA ARG A 443 -9.49 -25.24 31.05
C ARG A 443 -9.26 -25.97 29.73
N ILE A 444 -9.44 -25.31 28.59
CA ILE A 444 -9.15 -25.88 27.27
C ILE A 444 -7.67 -26.28 27.17
N GLN A 445 -6.74 -25.42 27.62
CA GLN A 445 -5.32 -25.75 27.67
C GLN A 445 -5.06 -26.98 28.54
N SER A 446 -5.71 -27.09 29.71
CA SER A 446 -5.58 -28.27 30.57
C SER A 446 -6.10 -29.55 29.90
N LEU A 447 -7.23 -29.47 29.18
CA LEU A 447 -7.82 -30.59 28.43
C LEU A 447 -6.93 -30.99 27.26
N VAL A 448 -6.39 -30.02 26.51
CA VAL A 448 -5.45 -30.28 25.41
C VAL A 448 -4.17 -30.91 25.94
N CYS A 449 -3.62 -30.44 27.05
CA CYS A 449 -2.47 -31.05 27.71
C CYS A 449 -2.76 -32.49 28.18
N ALA A 450 -3.96 -32.75 28.72
CA ALA A 450 -4.39 -34.08 29.14
C ALA A 450 -4.55 -35.03 27.93
N ILE A 451 -5.22 -34.58 26.86
CA ILE A 451 -5.36 -35.33 25.61
C ILE A 451 -3.98 -35.62 25.01
N TYR A 452 -3.10 -34.61 24.95
CA TYR A 452 -1.73 -34.76 24.49
C TYR A 452 -0.96 -35.79 25.34
N ALA A 453 -1.09 -35.77 26.66
CA ALA A 453 -0.48 -36.75 27.54
C ALA A 453 -1.02 -38.18 27.29
N ILE A 454 -2.34 -38.34 27.08
CA ILE A 454 -2.98 -39.62 26.77
C ILE A 454 -2.54 -40.14 25.40
N GLU A 455 -2.50 -39.29 24.36
CA GLU A 455 -2.01 -39.66 23.03
C GLU A 455 -0.54 -40.08 23.07
N ARG A 456 0.27 -39.38 23.86
CA ARG A 456 1.69 -39.72 24.04
C ARG A 456 1.89 -41.01 24.83
N GLN A 457 1.01 -41.32 25.79
CA GLN A 457 0.99 -42.61 26.50
C GLN A 457 0.60 -43.78 25.58
N LYS A 458 -0.39 -43.59 24.70
CA LYS A 458 -0.82 -44.60 23.72
C LYS A 458 0.22 -44.85 22.62
N ASN A 459 1.02 -43.83 22.27
CA ASN A 459 2.02 -43.90 21.19
C ASN A 459 3.48 -44.07 21.67
N ARG A 460 3.72 -44.63 22.86
CA ARG A 460 5.05 -44.77 23.52
C ARG A 460 6.12 -45.58 22.77
N GLY A 461 5.88 -46.03 21.54
CA GLY A 461 6.84 -46.80 20.74
C GLY A 461 7.27 -46.21 19.38
N VAL A 462 6.66 -45.12 18.89
CA VAL A 462 6.78 -44.76 17.45
C VAL A 462 7.46 -43.42 17.16
N PHE A 463 7.61 -42.50 18.11
CA PHE A 463 8.15 -41.16 17.80
C PHE A 463 9.25 -40.72 18.77
N THR A 464 10.50 -40.93 18.37
CA THR A 464 11.65 -40.16 18.84
C THR A 464 11.62 -38.76 18.21
N THR A 465 11.54 -37.74 19.09
CA THR A 465 11.94 -36.35 18.84
C THR A 465 11.40 -35.66 17.58
N VAL A 466 10.17 -35.14 17.65
CA VAL A 466 9.77 -33.98 16.83
C VAL A 466 9.23 -32.92 17.79
N TYR A 467 10.01 -31.88 18.03
CA TYR A 467 9.53 -30.68 18.71
C TYR A 467 8.50 -30.00 17.81
N LEU A 468 7.24 -30.01 18.23
CA LEU A 468 6.17 -29.17 17.66
C LEU A 468 6.14 -27.84 18.40
N VAL A 469 7.27 -27.12 18.44
CA VAL A 469 7.22 -25.67 18.65
C VAL A 469 7.13 -25.08 17.26
N ARG A 470 5.90 -24.88 16.78
CA ARG A 470 5.69 -23.90 15.71
C ARG A 470 6.08 -22.56 16.32
N ASP A 471 7.16 -21.98 15.84
CA ASP A 471 7.48 -20.58 16.07
C ASP A 471 6.21 -19.77 15.79
N LEU A 472 5.66 -19.17 16.85
CA LEU A 472 4.57 -18.22 16.73
C LEU A 472 5.16 -16.93 16.15
N TYR A 473 5.34 -16.90 14.82
CA TYR A 473 5.48 -15.62 14.13
C TYR A 473 4.17 -14.88 14.34
N LYS A 474 4.20 -13.78 15.09
CA LYS A 474 3.09 -12.85 15.18
C LYS A 474 2.82 -12.37 13.76
N VAL A 475 1.73 -12.86 13.16
CA VAL A 475 1.27 -12.38 11.86
C VAL A 475 0.89 -10.92 12.08
N ILE A 476 1.74 -10.02 11.61
CA ILE A 476 1.44 -8.59 11.53
C ILE A 476 0.46 -8.46 10.37
N GLU A 477 -0.84 -8.49 10.68
CA GLU A 477 -1.93 -8.47 9.69
C GLU A 477 -1.96 -7.17 8.86
N ALA A 478 -1.28 -6.12 9.31
CA ALA A 478 -1.04 -4.90 8.56
C ALA A 478 0.28 -4.24 9.00
N PRO A 479 1.10 -3.70 8.08
CA PRO A 479 2.27 -2.92 8.47
C PRO A 479 1.81 -1.79 9.38
N THR A 480 2.46 -1.67 10.55
CA THR A 480 2.22 -0.56 11.47
C THR A 480 2.38 0.75 10.69
N GLU A 481 1.30 1.53 10.61
CA GLU A 481 1.31 2.80 9.89
C GLU A 481 2.45 3.68 10.42
N LEU A 482 3.20 4.32 9.51
CA LEU A 482 4.40 5.11 9.86
C LEU A 482 4.09 6.18 10.93
N ASP A 483 2.86 6.70 10.90
CA ASP A 483 2.32 7.70 11.82
C ASP A 483 2.23 7.22 13.28
N GLN A 484 2.21 5.89 13.51
CA GLN A 484 2.19 5.29 14.84
C GLN A 484 3.60 5.00 15.40
N ILE A 485 4.63 4.97 14.55
CA ILE A 485 6.03 4.72 14.93
C ILE A 485 6.78 6.04 15.13
N VAL A 486 6.49 7.04 14.30
CA VAL A 486 7.16 8.34 14.33
C VAL A 486 6.10 9.42 14.55
N PRO A 487 5.94 9.94 15.78
CA PRO A 487 4.86 10.89 16.10
C PRO A 487 4.97 12.26 15.41
N ALA A 488 6.05 12.52 14.66
CA ALA A 488 6.18 13.71 13.82
C ALA A 488 7.18 13.48 12.68
N THR A 489 6.73 13.61 11.44
CA THR A 489 7.62 13.74 10.28
C THR A 489 8.41 15.05 10.38
N GLN A 490 9.70 15.05 10.03
CA GLN A 490 10.51 16.28 9.95
C GLN A 490 9.81 17.32 9.06
N CYS A 491 9.69 18.56 9.54
CA CYS A 491 9.08 19.63 8.75
C CYS A 491 9.82 19.81 7.41
N ALA A 492 9.09 19.80 6.30
CA ALA A 492 9.66 19.91 4.95
C ALA A 492 10.60 21.13 4.79
N GLU A 493 10.25 22.26 5.40
CA GLU A 493 11.08 23.47 5.34
C GLU A 493 12.33 23.37 6.23
N CYS A 494 12.30 22.57 7.31
CA CYS A 494 13.48 22.28 8.13
C CYS A 494 14.39 21.24 7.46
N ALA A 495 13.82 20.29 6.72
CA ALA A 495 14.57 19.32 5.91
C ALA A 495 15.26 20.01 4.72
N GLU A 496 14.60 20.96 4.06
CA GLU A 496 15.22 21.77 2.99
C GLU A 496 16.33 22.69 3.51
N GLY A 497 16.21 23.20 4.74
CA GLY A 497 17.27 23.96 5.41
C GLY A 497 18.52 23.12 5.69
N ASP A 498 18.36 21.86 6.11
CA ASP A 498 19.48 20.93 6.28
C ASP A 498 20.09 20.56 4.93
N ALA A 499 19.28 20.24 3.92
CA ALA A 499 19.79 19.89 2.58
C ALA A 499 20.64 21.00 1.94
N ARG A 500 20.42 22.27 2.32
CA ARG A 500 21.23 23.42 1.88
C ARG A 500 22.47 23.70 2.74
N ASN A 501 22.50 23.20 3.98
CA ASN A 501 23.65 23.30 4.87
C ASN A 501 24.57 22.07 4.77
N VAL A 502 24.17 21.05 4.01
CA VAL A 502 24.96 19.87 3.69
C VAL A 502 25.66 20.13 2.35
N ASP A 503 26.56 21.11 2.33
CA ASP A 503 27.61 21.17 1.32
C ASP A 503 28.98 21.02 2.01
N GLU A 504 29.80 20.16 1.41
CA GLU A 504 31.26 19.96 1.56
C GLU A 504 31.85 18.92 2.53
N ALA A 505 31.16 18.36 3.54
CA ALA A 505 31.89 17.66 4.61
C ALA A 505 31.76 16.13 4.76
N TRP A 506 31.12 15.35 3.87
CA TRP A 506 30.87 13.92 4.18
C TRP A 506 31.27 12.94 3.07
N ASN A 507 32.55 12.52 3.13
CA ASN A 507 32.95 11.16 2.77
C ASN A 507 32.44 10.21 3.86
N ILE A 508 31.22 9.68 3.71
CA ILE A 508 30.66 8.71 4.66
C ILE A 508 31.32 7.35 4.42
N LYS A 509 32.29 6.98 5.26
CA LYS A 509 32.67 5.56 5.39
C LYS A 509 31.47 4.82 6.00
N LEU A 510 31.03 3.76 5.34
CA LEU A 510 30.01 2.84 5.85
C LEU A 510 30.41 2.36 7.24
N MET A 511 29.71 2.82 8.28
CA MET A 511 29.94 2.36 9.65
C MET A 511 29.33 0.96 9.86
N PRO A 512 29.96 0.09 10.67
CA PRO A 512 29.37 -1.15 11.12
C PRO A 512 28.01 -0.93 11.80
N LEU A 513 27.08 -1.87 11.62
CA LEU A 513 25.67 -1.75 12.03
C LEU A 513 25.48 -1.44 13.52
N GLU A 514 26.40 -1.92 14.36
CA GLU A 514 26.39 -1.71 15.82
C GLU A 514 26.74 -0.26 16.18
N GLN A 515 27.73 0.33 15.49
CA GLN A 515 28.14 1.73 15.68
C GLN A 515 27.09 2.69 15.11
N LEU A 516 26.44 2.30 14.00
CA LEU A 516 25.34 3.06 13.42
C LEU A 516 24.15 3.18 14.39
N LYS A 517 23.78 2.09 15.08
CA LYS A 517 22.68 2.11 16.07
C LYS A 517 22.97 3.07 17.21
N VAL A 518 24.19 3.06 17.74
CA VAL A 518 24.61 3.99 18.80
C VAL A 518 24.58 5.43 18.30
N TRP A 519 25.18 5.70 17.14
CA TRP A 519 25.22 7.03 16.54
C TRP A 519 23.83 7.59 16.24
N VAL A 520 22.92 6.78 15.68
CA VAL A 520 21.52 7.17 15.44
C VAL A 520 20.80 7.44 16.76
N SER A 521 21.00 6.60 17.78
CA SER A 521 20.37 6.82 19.09
C SER A 521 20.84 8.11 19.77
N GLU A 522 22.13 8.43 19.67
CA GLU A 522 22.70 9.68 20.18
C GLU A 522 22.20 10.89 19.39
N LYS A 523 22.13 10.80 18.06
CA LYS A 523 21.64 11.88 17.19
C LYS A 523 20.16 12.18 17.37
N VAL A 524 19.32 11.15 17.55
CA VAL A 524 17.88 11.31 17.84
C VAL A 524 17.66 11.92 19.23
N GLY A 525 18.58 11.70 20.17
CA GLY A 525 18.56 12.31 21.51
C GLY A 525 19.00 13.78 21.55
N GLN A 526 19.61 14.32 20.49
CA GLN A 526 20.07 15.71 20.49
C GLN A 526 18.88 16.69 20.48
N PRO A 527 18.88 17.72 21.36
CA PRO A 527 17.78 18.68 21.45
C PRO A 527 17.53 19.41 20.12
N GLU A 528 18.58 19.63 19.32
CA GLU A 528 18.51 20.24 18.00
C GLU A 528 17.61 19.48 17.01
N LEU A 529 17.55 18.14 17.09
CA LEU A 529 16.70 17.30 16.24
C LEU A 529 15.25 17.32 16.74
N GLN A 530 15.06 17.32 18.06
CA GLN A 530 13.73 17.37 18.68
C GLN A 530 12.99 18.68 18.37
N TYR A 531 13.70 19.82 18.27
CA TYR A 531 13.12 21.08 17.80
C TYR A 531 12.73 21.09 16.32
N ARG A 532 13.11 20.09 15.52
CA ARG A 532 12.83 20.01 14.07
C ARG A 532 11.68 19.05 13.73
N LEU A 533 11.34 18.17 14.68
CA LEU A 533 10.22 17.23 14.59
C LEU A 533 8.94 17.94 15.03
N HIS A 534 8.41 18.78 14.14
CA HIS A 534 7.17 19.52 14.37
C HIS A 534 6.36 19.62 13.07
N ASN A 535 5.04 19.79 13.19
CA ASN A 535 4.21 20.07 12.03
C ASN A 535 4.52 21.46 11.45
N ALA A 536 4.27 21.67 10.15
CA ALA A 536 4.50 22.96 9.48
C ALA A 536 3.80 24.15 10.17
N TYR A 537 2.71 23.87 10.89
CA TYR A 537 1.94 24.81 11.71
C TYR A 537 2.62 25.25 13.02
N GLN A 538 3.73 24.61 13.42
CA GLN A 538 4.51 24.99 14.61
C GLN A 538 5.95 25.43 14.25
N CYS A 539 6.33 25.31 12.97
CA CYS A 539 7.63 25.75 12.47
C CYS A 539 7.88 27.26 12.68
N ARG A 540 9.09 27.62 13.10
CA ARG A 540 9.49 29.02 13.37
C ARG A 540 10.17 29.71 12.18
N LEU A 541 10.44 29.01 11.08
CA LEU A 541 11.08 29.56 9.88
C LEU A 541 10.19 30.61 9.19
N SER A 542 10.82 31.65 8.62
CA SER A 542 10.16 32.84 8.06
C SER A 542 9.20 32.50 6.91
N ARG A 543 9.58 31.61 6.00
CA ARG A 543 8.74 31.13 4.88
C ARG A 543 7.46 30.43 5.34
N SER A 544 7.52 29.67 6.43
CA SER A 544 6.38 28.94 6.99
C SER A 544 5.38 29.89 7.65
N ARG A 545 5.84 31.02 8.23
CA ARG A 545 4.97 32.07 8.80
C ARG A 545 4.15 32.79 7.72
N SER A 546 4.74 33.08 6.57
CA SER A 546 4.02 33.72 5.44
C SER A 546 2.87 32.85 4.92
N ARG A 547 3.07 31.53 4.80
CA ARG A 547 1.97 30.59 4.43
C ARG A 547 0.88 30.46 5.50
N ARG A 548 1.25 30.63 6.78
CA ARG A 548 0.28 30.61 7.89
C ARG A 548 -0.65 31.83 7.84
N GLN A 549 -0.12 33.00 7.50
CA GLN A 549 -0.90 34.24 7.36
C GLN A 549 -1.82 34.21 6.13
N THR A 550 -1.39 33.62 5.01
CA THR A 550 -2.22 33.55 3.78
C THR A 550 -3.36 32.53 3.86
N LEU A 551 -3.26 31.49 4.68
CA LEU A 551 -4.35 30.51 4.88
C LEU A 551 -5.38 30.97 5.92
N ILE A 552 -4.97 31.70 6.96
CA ILE A 552 -5.89 32.27 7.97
C ILE A 552 -6.77 33.38 7.37
N GLN A 553 -6.34 34.04 6.29
CA GLN A 553 -7.16 35.01 5.56
C GLN A 553 -8.17 34.38 4.60
N ASN A 554 -8.09 33.06 4.35
CA ASN A 554 -8.92 32.34 3.37
C ASN A 554 -9.84 31.28 4.01
N ALA A 555 -9.92 31.23 5.35
CA ALA A 555 -10.87 30.44 6.13
C ALA A 555 -11.73 31.39 6.96
#